data_AF-A0A2D5S8J5-F1
#
_entry.id   AF-A0A2D5S8J5-F1
#
_cell.length_a   1.000
_cell.length_b   1.000
_cell.length_c   1.000
_cell.angle_alpha   90.00
_cell.angle_beta   90.00
_cell.angle_gamma   90.00
#
_symmetry.space_group_name_H-M   'P 1'
#
loop_
_entity.id
_entity.type
_entity.pdbx_description
1 polymer ?
#
loop_
_entity_poly.entity_id
_entity_poly.type
_entity_poly.pdbx_seq_one_letter_code
_entity_poly.pdbx_strand_id
1 'polypeptide(L)'
;MLIYPAYLIDGDELAPEIRVTADTPQTFFAHASDDGISSENSIAMYLALKKAKVPAELHLYASGGHGFGLRPTEHPASTWPKRCEQWMRSRQLLEAPND
;
A
#
# COMPACT_ATOMS: atom_id res chain seq x y z
N MET A 1 4.70 2.43 5.35
CA MET A 1 4.19 2.78 4.00
C MET A 1 4.94 1.92 3.00
N LEU A 2 4.23 1.22 2.12
CA LEU A 2 4.81 0.37 1.09
C LEU A 2 4.18 0.74 -0.25
N ILE A 3 4.99 1.17 -1.21
CA ILE A 3 4.50 1.51 -2.56
C ILE A 3 4.99 0.38 -3.48
N TYR A 4 4.07 -0.26 -4.20
CA TYR A 4 4.31 -1.40 -5.09
C TYR A 4 5.32 -2.45 -4.54
N PRO A 5 5.11 -2.98 -3.31
CA PRO A 5 6.04 -3.94 -2.73
C PRO A 5 6.13 -5.22 -3.55
N ALA A 6 7.35 -5.76 -3.62
CA ALA A 6 7.69 -6.99 -4.30
C ALA A 6 8.10 -8.07 -3.29
N TYR A 7 8.01 -9.34 -3.69
CA TYR A 7 8.56 -10.49 -2.97
C TYR A 7 8.01 -10.68 -1.54
N LEU A 8 6.74 -10.34 -1.33
CA LEU A 8 6.04 -10.58 -0.07
C LEU A 8 5.31 -11.93 -0.04
N ILE A 9 5.16 -12.59 -1.18
CA ILE A 9 4.44 -13.86 -1.29
C ILE A 9 5.35 -15.01 -1.72
N ASP A 10 5.07 -16.20 -1.20
CA ASP A 10 5.57 -17.49 -1.65
C ASP A 10 4.36 -18.28 -2.18
N GLY A 11 4.24 -18.38 -3.50
CA GLY A 11 2.99 -18.79 -4.16
C GLY A 11 1.88 -17.77 -3.94
N ASP A 12 0.77 -18.21 -3.36
CA ASP A 12 -0.43 -17.39 -3.13
C ASP A 12 -0.53 -16.85 -1.68
N GLU A 13 0.43 -17.20 -0.82
CA GLU A 13 0.45 -16.81 0.60
C GLU A 13 1.65 -15.91 0.93
N LEU A 14 1.57 -15.19 2.06
CA LEU A 14 2.73 -14.43 2.53
C LEU A 14 3.93 -15.35 2.77
N ALA A 15 5.10 -14.89 2.37
CA ALA A 15 6.35 -15.60 2.58
C ALA A 15 6.54 -15.89 4.10
N PRO A 16 6.98 -17.10 4.49
CA PRO A 16 6.99 -17.56 5.88
C PRO A 16 7.88 -16.73 6.82
N GLU A 17 8.87 -16.02 6.27
CA GLU A 17 9.72 -15.07 6.98
C GLU A 17 8.98 -13.77 7.36
N ILE A 18 7.88 -13.45 6.70
CA ILE A 18 7.07 -12.25 6.97
C ILE A 18 6.10 -12.55 8.10
N ARG A 19 6.37 -11.96 9.26
CA ARG A 19 5.52 -12.09 10.44
C ARG A 19 4.72 -10.83 10.68
N VAL A 20 3.40 -10.94 10.53
CA VAL A 20 2.46 -9.87 10.88
C VAL A 20 1.87 -10.15 12.26
N THR A 21 2.12 -9.23 13.19
CA THR A 21 1.59 -9.27 14.57
C THR A 21 0.71 -8.05 14.84
N ALA A 22 0.03 -8.01 16.00
CA ALA A 22 -0.74 -6.85 16.44
C ALA A 22 0.11 -5.58 16.66
N ASP A 23 1.42 -5.74 16.87
CA ASP A 23 2.37 -4.63 17.02
C ASP A 23 2.91 -4.10 15.68
N THR A 24 2.52 -4.72 14.56
CA THR A 24 2.91 -4.24 13.23
C THR A 24 2.38 -2.83 13.03
N PRO A 25 3.19 -1.88 12.52
CA PRO A 25 2.74 -0.52 12.28
C PRO A 25 1.56 -0.45 11.30
N GLN A 26 0.69 0.55 11.50
CA GLN A 26 -0.35 0.85 10.53
C GLN A 26 0.26 1.17 9.17
N THR A 27 -0.31 0.62 8.09
CA THR A 27 0.36 0.62 6.78
C THR A 27 -0.56 1.06 5.66
N PHE A 28 -0.06 1.99 4.85
CA PHE A 28 -0.65 2.41 3.58
C PHE A 28 0.06 1.71 2.42
N PHE A 29 -0.72 1.28 1.43
CA PHE A 29 -0.28 0.64 0.19
C PHE A 29 -0.85 1.32 -1.05
N ALA A 30 -0.05 1.40 -2.10
CA ALA A 30 -0.48 1.76 -3.45
C ALA A 30 0.19 0.83 -4.47
N HIS A 31 -0.57 0.23 -5.38
CA HIS A 31 -0.07 -0.67 -6.42
C HIS A 31 -0.92 -0.56 -7.69
N ALA A 32 -0.32 -0.74 -8.86
CA ALA A 32 -1.05 -0.92 -10.11
C ALA A 32 -1.28 -2.41 -10.39
N SER A 33 -2.44 -2.77 -10.92
CA SER A 33 -2.79 -4.15 -11.29
C SER A 33 -2.05 -4.64 -12.52
N ASP A 34 -1.62 -3.74 -13.41
CA ASP A 34 -0.80 -4.03 -14.59
C ASP A 34 0.71 -3.95 -14.31
N ASP A 35 1.10 -3.85 -13.04
CA ASP A 35 2.50 -3.94 -12.62
C ASP A 35 3.08 -5.32 -12.96
N GLY A 36 4.28 -5.35 -13.54
CA GLY A 36 5.00 -6.58 -13.84
C GLY A 36 5.43 -7.36 -12.60
N ILE A 37 5.46 -6.70 -11.44
CA ILE A 37 5.53 -7.32 -10.12
C ILE A 37 4.10 -7.45 -9.61
N SER A 38 3.63 -8.70 -9.42
CA SER A 38 2.22 -8.97 -9.11
C SER A 38 1.70 -8.13 -7.93
N SER A 39 0.59 -7.42 -8.15
CA SER A 39 -0.10 -6.65 -7.13
C SER A 39 -0.64 -7.51 -5.97
N GLU A 40 -0.69 -8.83 -6.14
CA GLU A 40 -1.04 -9.81 -5.09
C GLU A 40 -0.13 -9.70 -3.87
N ASN A 41 1.12 -9.26 -4.03
CA ASN A 41 2.02 -8.95 -2.92
C ASN A 41 1.39 -7.96 -1.94
N SER A 42 0.74 -6.91 -2.45
CA SER A 42 0.06 -5.92 -1.63
C SER A 42 -1.26 -6.43 -1.05
N ILE A 43 -1.99 -7.26 -1.82
CA ILE A 43 -3.26 -7.85 -1.38
C ILE A 43 -3.01 -8.81 -0.22
N ALA A 44 -2.04 -9.72 -0.33
CA ALA A 44 -1.69 -10.69 0.70
C ALA A 44 -1.26 -10.00 2.00
N MET A 45 -0.39 -8.99 1.92
CA MET A 45 0.04 -8.23 3.09
C MET A 45 -1.13 -7.45 3.74
N TYR A 46 -1.99 -6.82 2.95
CA TYR A 46 -3.17 -6.13 3.46
C TYR A 46 -4.12 -7.10 4.20
N LEU A 47 -4.37 -8.28 3.63
CA LEU A 47 -5.20 -9.30 4.26
C LEU A 47 -4.60 -9.80 5.57
N ALA A 48 -3.28 -9.99 5.63
CA ALA A 48 -2.59 -10.39 6.87
C ALA A 48 -2.69 -9.30 7.96
N LEU A 49 -2.46 -8.03 7.61
CA LEU A 49 -2.64 -6.89 8.53
C LEU A 49 -4.07 -6.84 9.07
N LYS A 50 -5.07 -7.01 8.19
CA LYS A 50 -6.49 -7.05 8.57
C LYS A 50 -6.79 -8.20 9.53
N LYS A 51 -6.27 -9.40 9.27
CA LYS A 51 -6.41 -10.57 10.16
C LYS A 51 -5.78 -10.32 11.53
N ALA A 52 -4.65 -9.62 11.58
CA ALA A 52 -3.96 -9.22 12.81
C ALA A 52 -4.59 -7.99 13.51
N LYS A 53 -5.70 -7.43 12.97
CA LYS A 53 -6.36 -6.21 13.45
C LYS A 53 -5.48 -4.97 13.42
N VAL A 54 -4.48 -4.94 12.54
CA VAL A 54 -3.62 -3.79 12.30
C VAL A 54 -4.32 -2.86 11.30
N PRO A 55 -4.45 -1.55 11.59
CA PRO A 55 -5.02 -0.59 10.65
C PRO A 55 -4.22 -0.53 9.35
N ALA A 56 -4.88 -0.72 8.22
CA ALA A 56 -4.24 -0.69 6.91
C ALA A 56 -5.17 -0.09 5.84
N GLU A 57 -4.59 0.50 4.80
CA GLU A 57 -5.31 1.02 3.64
C GLU A 57 -4.58 0.62 2.35
N LEU A 58 -5.31 0.10 1.36
CA LEU A 58 -4.76 -0.32 0.07
C LEU A 58 -5.49 0.40 -1.07
N HIS A 59 -4.72 1.10 -1.90
CA HIS A 59 -5.17 1.62 -3.20
C HIS A 59 -4.64 0.73 -4.31
N LEU A 60 -5.54 0.01 -4.98
CA LEU A 60 -5.22 -0.80 -6.15
C LEU A 60 -5.76 -0.09 -7.40
N TYR A 61 -4.86 0.35 -8.26
CA TYR A 61 -5.19 1.04 -9.50
C TYR A 61 -5.20 0.07 -10.68
N ALA A 62 -6.13 0.22 -11.61
CA ALA A 62 -6.19 -0.68 -12.77
C ALA A 62 -4.93 -0.60 -13.66
N SER A 63 -4.34 0.60 -13.81
CA SER A 63 -3.13 0.82 -14.61
C SER A 63 -2.19 1.87 -14.03
N GLY A 64 -0.91 1.72 -14.36
CA GLY A 64 0.17 2.63 -13.96
C GLY A 64 1.57 2.02 -14.03
N GLY A 65 1.67 0.70 -14.21
CA GLY A 65 2.92 -0.05 -14.26
C GLY A 65 3.72 0.00 -12.95
N HIS A 66 4.94 -0.53 -13.01
CA HIS A 66 5.86 -0.45 -11.88
C HIS A 66 6.47 0.94 -11.72
N GLY A 67 6.66 1.39 -10.48
CA GLY A 67 7.48 2.56 -10.20
C GLY A 67 6.91 3.89 -10.70
N PHE A 68 5.57 4.08 -10.65
CA PHE A 68 4.94 5.33 -11.09
C PHE A 68 5.42 6.61 -10.35
N GLY A 69 6.11 6.45 -9.21
CA GLY A 69 6.81 7.55 -8.54
C GLY A 69 5.89 8.69 -8.09
N LEU A 70 6.44 9.89 -7.95
CA LEU A 70 5.71 11.10 -7.52
C LEU A 70 5.33 12.03 -8.68
N ARG A 71 5.82 11.75 -9.89
CA ARG A 71 5.58 12.61 -11.05
C ARG A 71 4.13 12.47 -11.49
N PRO A 72 3.37 13.57 -11.66
CA PRO A 72 2.05 13.50 -12.25
C PRO A 72 2.10 12.88 -13.65
N THR A 73 1.18 11.96 -13.92
CA THR A 73 0.98 11.32 -15.22
C THR A 73 -0.52 11.26 -15.53
N GLU A 74 -0.91 10.85 -16.74
CA GLU A 74 -2.31 10.57 -17.06
C GLU A 74 -2.89 9.40 -16.27
N HIS A 75 -2.06 8.54 -15.68
CA HIS A 75 -2.53 7.39 -14.91
C HIS A 75 -3.05 7.82 -13.53
N PRO A 76 -4.24 7.33 -13.10
CA PRO A 76 -4.78 7.60 -11.77
C PRO A 76 -3.84 7.20 -10.62
N ALA A 77 -2.96 6.22 -10.86
CA ALA A 77 -1.94 5.81 -9.90
C ALA A 77 -1.08 6.98 -9.41
N SER A 78 -0.84 8.01 -10.24
CA SER A 78 -0.08 9.22 -9.85
C SER A 78 -0.74 10.03 -8.72
N THR A 79 -2.01 9.77 -8.40
CA THR A 79 -2.73 10.44 -7.29
C THR A 79 -2.47 9.82 -5.91
N TRP A 80 -1.74 8.70 -5.84
CA TRP A 80 -1.43 8.01 -4.59
C TRP A 80 -0.82 8.89 -3.49
N PRO A 81 0.02 9.92 -3.76
CA PRO A 81 0.60 10.72 -2.68
C PRO A 81 -0.48 11.51 -1.95
N LYS A 82 -1.48 12.01 -2.70
CA LYS A 82 -2.62 12.72 -2.10
C LYS A 82 -3.48 11.79 -1.26
N ARG A 83 -3.66 10.54 -1.69
CA ARG A 83 -4.36 9.51 -0.91
C ARG A 83 -3.60 9.16 0.37
N CYS A 84 -2.28 9.02 0.27
CA CYS A 84 -1.43 8.78 1.42
C CYS A 84 -1.48 9.94 2.42
N GLU A 85 -1.43 11.19 1.96
CA GLU A 85 -1.60 12.38 2.80
C GLU A 85 -2.95 12.36 3.54
N GLN A 86 -4.04 12.10 2.81
CA GLN A 86 -5.39 12.01 3.39
C GLN A 86 -5.48 10.91 4.46
N TRP A 87 -4.88 9.74 4.18
CA TRP A 87 -4.78 8.64 5.15
C TRP A 87 -3.97 9.06 6.38
N MET A 88 -2.77 9.63 6.21
CA MET A 88 -1.95 10.05 7.35
C MET A 88 -2.69 11.05 8.25
N ARG A 89 -3.42 12.01 7.66
CA ARG A 89 -4.27 12.95 8.40
C ARG A 89 -5.40 12.25 9.15
N SER A 90 -6.11 11.30 8.51
CA SER A 90 -7.18 10.54 9.16
C SER A 90 -6.68 9.66 10.32
N ARG A 91 -5.40 9.29 10.28
CA ARG A 91 -4.70 8.54 11.33
C ARG A 91 -3.98 9.42 12.35
N GLN A 92 -4.13 10.74 12.27
CA GLN A 92 -3.47 11.72 13.15
C GLN A 92 -1.94 11.62 13.14
N LEU A 93 -1.37 11.17 12.01
CA LEU A 93 0.07 11.11 11.79
C LEU A 93 0.65 12.41 11.21
N LEU A 94 -0.22 13.25 10.62
CA LEU A 94 0.11 14.58 10.15
C LEU A 94 -0.87 15.57 10.78
N GLU A 95 -0.33 16.69 11.25
CA GLU A 95 -1.13 17.82 11.75
C GLU A 95 -2.05 18.34 10.64
N ALA A 96 -3.21 18.91 11.02
CA ALA A 96 -4.11 19.56 10.05
C ALA A 96 -3.36 20.67 9.28
N PRO A 97 -3.75 20.97 8.02
CA PRO A 97 -3.12 22.07 7.29
C PRO A 97 -3.21 23.34 8.14
N ASN A 98 -2.08 24.05 8.29
CA ASN A 98 -2.13 25.43 8.76
C ASN A 98 -2.72 26.25 7.61
N ASP A 99 -3.91 26.81 7.82
CA ASP A 99 -4.59 27.72 6.89
C ASP A 99 -3.78 29.01 6.64
#